data_AF-B0X601-F1
#
_entry.id   AF-B0X601-F1
#
_cell.length_a   1.000
_cell.length_b   1.000
_cell.length_c   1.000
_cell.angle_alpha   90.00
_cell.angle_beta   90.00
_cell.angle_gamma   90.00
#
_symmetry.space_group_name_H-M   'P 1'
#
loop_
_entity.id
_entity.type
_entity.pdbx_description
1 polymer ?
#
loop_
_entity_poly.entity_id
_entity_poly.type
_entity_poly.pdbx_seq_one_letter_code
_entity_poly.pdbx_strand_id
1 'polypeptide(L)'
;MASVVRCLCGRAVLFFRDQHRQEPEDTSATYILHAVLVHSGDNHGGHYVVYINPKNDGKWCKFDDDVVSRCTRNEAIEQNYGGHDNDLNIRHSSNAYMLVYVRESTIHELQERLDEQRRTNFMNINVLLEDYMEIYQKSDLFNPTTATYRMFKVRKSQQS
;
A
#
# COMPACT_ATOMS: atom_id res chain seq x y z
N MET A 1 15.77 3.44 25.61
CA MET A 1 16.84 4.29 25.05
C MET A 1 16.53 4.53 23.58
N ALA A 2 16.38 5.79 23.16
CA ALA A 2 16.15 6.14 21.76
C ALA A 2 17.43 5.84 20.97
N SER A 3 17.39 4.81 20.13
CA SER A 3 18.48 4.52 19.20
C SER A 3 18.45 5.55 18.07
N VAL A 4 19.58 6.21 17.86
CA VAL A 4 19.79 7.19 16.79
C VAL A 4 19.49 6.55 15.44
N VAL A 5 18.38 6.97 14.82
CA VAL A 5 18.07 6.68 13.42
C VAL A 5 18.95 7.60 12.58
N ARG A 6 20.08 7.09 12.07
CA ARG A 6 20.81 7.79 11.01
C ARG A 6 20.02 7.62 9.71
N CYS A 7 19.10 8.54 9.46
CA CYS A 7 18.40 8.66 8.18
C CYS A 7 19.34 9.29 7.15
N LEU A 8 20.19 8.48 6.52
CA LEU A 8 20.87 8.88 5.30
C LEU A 8 19.95 8.46 4.13
N CYS A 9 19.50 9.44 3.33
CA CYS A 9 18.86 9.26 2.03
C CYS A 9 17.62 8.32 1.93
N GLY A 10 16.88 8.09 3.02
CA GLY A 10 15.58 7.37 2.99
C GLY A 10 15.66 5.86 2.76
N ARG A 11 16.86 5.27 2.88
CA ARG A 11 17.01 3.87 3.29
C ARG A 11 17.46 3.89 4.74
N ALA A 12 16.65 3.33 5.63
CA ALA A 12 17.05 3.19 7.01
C ALA A 12 17.72 1.83 7.17
N VAL A 13 19.02 1.81 7.40
CA VAL A 13 19.66 0.66 8.03
C VAL A 13 19.37 0.79 9.52
N LEU A 14 18.21 0.28 9.92
CA LEU A 14 17.82 0.25 11.33
C LEU A 14 18.63 -0.85 11.99
N PHE A 15 19.75 -0.46 12.62
CA PHE A 15 20.41 -1.30 13.61
C PHE A 15 19.55 -1.35 14.88
N PHE A 16 18.42 -2.05 14.82
CA PHE A 16 17.79 -2.55 16.03
C PHE A 16 18.73 -3.64 16.56
N ARG A 17 19.62 -3.26 17.48
CA ARG A 17 20.15 -4.23 18.44
C ARG A 17 18.95 -4.64 19.30
N ASP A 18 18.22 -5.63 18.82
CA ASP A 18 17.17 -6.27 19.59
C ASP A 18 17.86 -7.00 20.75
N GLN A 19 17.90 -6.34 21.92
CA GLN A 19 18.58 -6.86 23.12
C GLN A 19 17.92 -8.15 23.65
N HIS A 20 16.82 -8.61 23.03
CA HIS A 20 16.11 -9.83 23.37
C HIS A 20 16.23 -10.96 22.33
N ARG A 21 16.99 -10.77 21.23
CA ARG A 21 17.07 -11.77 20.15
C ARG A 21 18.36 -12.58 20.23
N GLN A 22 18.23 -13.89 20.49
CA GLN A 22 19.36 -14.78 20.81
C GLN A 22 20.10 -15.37 19.59
N GLU A 23 19.53 -15.29 18.39
CA GLU A 23 20.08 -15.93 17.17
C GLU A 23 20.45 -14.88 16.11
N PRO A 24 21.64 -14.94 15.50
CA PRO A 24 22.00 -14.09 14.37
C PRO A 24 21.15 -14.47 13.15
N GLU A 25 20.39 -13.53 12.62
CA GLU A 25 19.69 -13.75 11.35
C GLU A 25 20.67 -13.64 10.18
N ASP A 26 20.55 -14.60 9.26
CA ASP A 26 21.35 -14.69 8.02
C ASP A 26 20.94 -13.64 6.96
N THR A 27 19.89 -12.86 7.22
CA THR A 27 19.37 -11.87 6.28
C THR A 27 19.58 -10.44 6.77
N SER A 28 20.01 -9.57 5.86
CA SER A 28 20.24 -8.15 6.15
C SER A 28 19.03 -7.50 6.81
N ALA A 29 19.25 -6.76 7.89
CA ALA A 29 18.23 -5.96 8.59
C ALA A 29 18.02 -4.60 7.89
N THR A 30 17.81 -4.62 6.57
CA THR A 30 17.54 -3.41 5.78
C THR A 30 16.04 -3.15 5.71
N TYR A 31 15.66 -1.90 5.98
CA TYR A 31 14.26 -1.47 6.00
C TYR A 31 14.02 -0.31 5.03
N ILE A 32 12.88 -0.36 4.36
CA ILE A 32 12.41 0.68 3.44
C ILE A 32 11.28 1.44 4.11
N LEU A 33 11.34 2.77 4.06
CA LEU A 33 10.26 3.63 4.53
C LEU A 33 9.05 3.46 3.60
N HIS A 34 7.93 3.01 4.18
CA HIS A 34 6.70 2.69 3.45
C HIS A 34 5.64 3.77 3.62
N ALA A 35 5.50 4.32 4.83
CA ALA A 35 4.56 5.40 5.10
C ALA A 35 5.09 6.41 6.12
N VAL A 36 4.67 7.67 5.95
CA VAL A 36 4.94 8.81 6.84
C VAL A 36 3.60 9.41 7.25
N LEU A 37 3.25 9.29 8.53
CA LEU A 37 2.03 9.88 9.08
C LEU A 37 2.38 11.24 9.67
N VAL A 38 1.65 12.25 9.23
CA VAL A 38 1.93 13.65 9.51
C VAL A 38 0.74 14.25 10.22
N HIS A 39 1.03 15.01 11.26
CA HIS A 39 0.05 15.79 11.99
C HIS A 39 0.37 17.26 11.78
N SER A 40 -0.62 18.04 11.35
CA SER A 40 -0.55 19.50 11.25
C SER A 40 -1.51 20.08 12.28
N GLY A 41 -0.97 20.55 13.40
CA GLY A 41 -1.77 21.05 14.50
C GLY A 41 -1.02 21.07 15.82
N ASP A 42 -1.77 21.25 16.90
CA ASP A 42 -1.26 21.23 18.26
C ASP A 42 -1.93 20.11 19.08
N ASN A 43 -1.72 20.11 20.40
CA ASN A 43 -2.28 19.08 21.27
C ASN A 43 -3.81 19.16 21.45
N HIS A 44 -4.44 20.27 21.06
CA HIS A 44 -5.88 20.50 21.20
C HIS A 44 -6.65 20.18 19.91
N GLY A 45 -5.94 20.04 18.78
CA GLY A 45 -6.51 19.61 17.53
C GLY A 45 -5.56 19.80 16.36
N GLY A 46 -5.86 19.08 15.28
CA GLY A 46 -5.10 19.18 14.05
C GLY A 46 -5.64 18.30 12.95
N HIS A 47 -4.91 18.30 11.84
CA HIS A 47 -5.22 17.56 10.64
C HIS A 47 -4.21 16.44 10.42
N TYR A 48 -4.71 15.25 10.07
CA TYR A 48 -3.89 14.06 9.87
C TYR A 48 -3.86 13.70 8.40
N VAL A 49 -2.66 13.58 7.86
CA VAL A 49 -2.44 13.10 6.49
C VAL A 49 -1.40 12.00 6.50
N VAL A 50 -1.46 11.11 5.51
CA VAL A 50 -0.46 10.05 5.36
C VAL A 50 0.14 10.06 3.96
N TYR A 51 1.46 9.98 3.90
CA TYR A 51 2.21 9.77 2.67
C TYR A 51 2.59 8.31 2.59
N ILE A 52 2.26 7.64 1.48
CA ILE A 52 2.53 6.20 1.30
C ILE A 52 3.27 6.00 -0.02
N ASN A 53 4.24 5.08 -0.03
CA ASN A 53 4.90 4.53 -1.20
C ASN A 53 4.37 3.10 -1.45
N PRO A 54 3.20 2.91 -2.08
CA PRO A 54 2.42 1.68 -1.95
C PRO A 54 3.12 0.45 -2.54
N LYS A 55 3.96 0.67 -3.56
CA LYS A 55 4.70 -0.40 -4.25
C LYS A 55 6.17 -0.46 -3.84
N ASN A 56 6.60 0.42 -2.93
CA ASN A 56 8.01 0.61 -2.61
C ASN A 56 8.88 0.98 -3.85
N ASP A 57 8.28 1.55 -4.90
CA ASP A 57 8.96 1.93 -6.15
C ASP A 57 9.42 3.41 -6.16
N GLY A 58 9.21 4.11 -5.04
CA GLY A 58 9.60 5.50 -4.85
C GLY A 58 8.54 6.49 -5.32
N LYS A 59 7.38 6.01 -5.79
CA LYS A 59 6.25 6.87 -6.16
C LYS A 59 5.35 7.07 -4.95
N TRP A 60 5.37 8.28 -4.42
CA TRP A 60 4.62 8.65 -3.24
C TRP A 60 3.24 9.18 -3.59
N CYS A 61 2.28 8.85 -2.74
CA CYS A 61 0.93 9.40 -2.76
C CYS A 61 0.62 10.01 -1.40
N LYS A 62 0.02 11.20 -1.40
CA LYS A 62 -0.57 11.82 -0.22
C LYS A 62 -2.03 11.39 -0.14
N PHE A 63 -2.43 10.87 1.00
CA PHE A 63 -3.80 10.54 1.35
C PHE A 63 -4.26 11.57 2.38
N ASP A 64 -5.22 12.38 1.96
CA ASP A 64 -5.77 13.52 2.69
C ASP A 64 -7.29 13.34 2.72
N ASP A 65 -7.78 12.61 3.73
CA ASP A 65 -9.15 12.13 3.84
C ASP A 65 -9.67 11.44 2.56
N ASP A 66 -10.57 12.09 1.81
CA ASP A 66 -11.17 11.61 0.58
C ASP A 66 -10.35 11.93 -0.68
N VAL A 67 -9.32 12.77 -0.55
CA VAL A 67 -8.45 13.19 -1.65
C VAL A 67 -7.15 12.41 -1.65
N VAL A 68 -6.84 11.77 -2.78
CA VAL A 68 -5.56 11.11 -3.02
C VAL A 68 -4.84 11.80 -4.15
N SER A 69 -3.61 12.27 -3.89
CA SER A 69 -2.78 12.95 -4.88
C SER A 69 -1.38 12.35 -4.95
N ARG A 70 -0.73 12.45 -6.12
CA ARG A 70 0.69 12.09 -6.23
C ARG A 70 1.55 13.18 -5.61
N CYS A 71 2.63 12.78 -4.96
CA CYS A 71 3.61 13.69 -4.39
C CYS A 71 5.03 13.17 -4.63
N THR A 72 5.97 14.07 -4.43
CA THR A 72 7.40 13.79 -4.51
C THR A 72 7.91 13.21 -3.19
N ARG A 73 9.06 12.55 -3.26
CA ARG A 73 9.77 12.06 -2.07
C ARG A 73 10.15 13.20 -1.11
N ASN A 74 10.46 14.39 -1.62
CA ASN A 74 10.78 15.57 -0.80
C ASN A 74 9.55 16.01 0.00
N GLU A 75 8.37 16.10 -0.63
CA GLU A 75 7.11 16.41 0.06
C GLU A 75 6.74 15.36 1.10
N ALA A 76 6.95 14.07 0.79
CA ALA A 76 6.62 12.98 1.71
C ALA A 76 7.56 12.90 2.92
N ILE A 77 8.85 13.19 2.75
CA ILE A 77 9.88 12.93 3.77
C ILE A 77 10.50 14.23 4.29
N GLU A 78 11.14 14.99 3.40
CA GLU A 78 12.04 16.10 3.79
C GLU A 78 11.28 17.29 4.36
N GLN A 79 10.09 17.58 3.84
CA GLN A 79 9.22 18.65 4.35
C GLN A 79 8.54 18.30 5.69
N ASN A 80 8.57 17.03 6.10
CA ASN A 80 7.90 16.56 7.33
C ASN A 80 8.86 16.32 8.50
N TYR A 81 10.13 16.73 8.40
CA TYR A 81 11.07 16.67 9.52
C TYR A 81 10.73 17.63 10.67
N GLY A 82 9.94 18.69 10.40
CA GLY A 82 9.62 19.75 11.36
C GLY A 82 10.70 20.85 11.42
N GLY A 83 10.60 21.73 12.43
CA GLY A 83 11.61 22.77 12.71
C GLY A 83 11.50 24.04 11.85
N HIS A 84 10.35 24.30 11.22
CA HIS A 84 10.10 25.52 10.43
C HIS A 84 9.65 26.70 11.32
N ASP A 85 10.40 27.00 12.39
CA ASP A 85 10.12 28.08 13.35
C ASP A 85 10.77 29.41 12.93
N ASN A 86 10.79 29.73 11.64
CA ASN A 86 11.23 31.04 11.16
C ASN A 86 10.05 31.80 10.52
N ASP A 87 9.71 32.90 11.20
CA ASP A 87 8.87 34.03 10.79
C ASP A 87 7.36 33.81 10.60
N LEU A 88 6.65 34.26 11.65
CA LEU A 88 5.41 35.05 11.61
C LEU A 88 4.15 34.44 10.99
N ASN A 89 4.20 33.22 10.46
CA ASN A 89 3.00 32.51 10.03
C ASN A 89 2.76 31.31 10.92
N ILE A 90 1.61 31.32 11.58
CA ILE A 90 0.91 30.18 12.20
C ILE A 90 0.59 29.15 11.10
N ARG A 91 1.60 28.61 10.43
CA ARG A 91 1.46 27.34 9.73
C ARG A 91 1.55 26.31 10.84
N HIS A 92 0.38 25.84 11.27
CA HIS A 92 0.21 24.71 12.19
C HIS A 92 1.36 23.73 12.01
N SER A 93 2.15 23.51 13.06
CA SER A 93 3.36 22.70 13.04
C SER A 93 3.07 21.36 12.38
N SER A 94 3.48 21.21 11.12
CA SER A 94 3.26 20.01 10.32
C SER A 94 4.51 19.17 10.39
N ASN A 95 4.46 18.06 11.11
CA ASN A 95 5.60 17.16 11.26
C ASN A 95 5.17 15.69 11.29
N ALA A 96 6.10 14.81 10.94
CA ALA A 96 5.89 13.39 11.03
C ALA A 96 5.85 12.95 12.49
N TYR A 97 4.78 12.26 12.90
CA TYR A 97 4.64 11.70 14.25
C TYR A 97 4.77 10.17 14.28
N MET A 98 4.57 9.50 13.13
CA MET A 98 4.73 8.05 13.01
C MET A 98 5.33 7.68 11.65
N LEU A 99 6.28 6.74 11.66
CA LEU A 99 6.92 6.20 10.47
C LEU A 99 6.66 4.70 10.39
N VAL A 100 6.30 4.22 9.21
CA VAL A 100 6.11 2.80 8.94
C VAL A 100 7.22 2.32 8.03
N TYR A 101 7.97 1.33 8.50
CA TYR A 101 9.05 0.69 7.75
C TYR A 101 8.69 -0.76 7.45
N VAL A 102 9.08 -1.24 6.27
CA VAL A 102 8.93 -2.64 5.86
C VAL A 102 10.31 -3.22 5.59
N ARG A 103 10.53 -4.46 6.05
CA ARG A 103 11.80 -5.15 5.86
C ARG A 103 11.98 -5.49 4.38
N GLU A 104 13.12 -5.11 3.80
CA GLU A 104 13.37 -5.26 2.37
C GLU A 104 13.24 -6.72 1.89
N SER A 105 13.72 -7.68 2.69
CA SER A 105 13.62 -9.11 2.37
C SER A 105 12.19 -9.64 2.30
N THR A 106 11.21 -8.97 2.93
CA THR A 106 9.80 -9.42 2.97
C THR A 106 8.92 -8.77 1.91
N ILE A 107 9.44 -7.80 1.16
CA ILE A 107 8.64 -7.00 0.23
C ILE A 107 8.02 -7.88 -0.86
N HIS A 108 8.78 -8.83 -1.42
CA HIS A 108 8.29 -9.70 -2.48
C HIS A 108 7.12 -10.56 -2.02
N GLU A 109 7.24 -11.19 -0.85
CA GLU A 109 6.19 -12.02 -0.25
C GLU A 109 4.92 -11.20 0.01
N LEU A 110 5.06 -9.98 0.55
CA LEU A 110 3.91 -9.09 0.78
C LEU A 110 3.22 -8.68 -0.52
N GLN A 111 3.98 -8.43 -1.58
CA GLN A 111 3.43 -8.09 -2.90
C GLN A 111 2.67 -9.26 -3.52
N GLU A 112 3.22 -10.48 -3.46
CA GLU A 112 2.55 -11.69 -3.95
C GLU A 112 1.22 -11.93 -3.23
N ARG A 113 1.22 -11.84 -1.89
CA ARG A 113 0.00 -11.99 -1.09
C ARG A 113 -1.09 -10.98 -1.46
N LEU A 114 -0.71 -9.73 -1.73
CA LEU A 114 -1.65 -8.69 -2.15
C LEU A 114 -2.21 -8.96 -3.56
N ASP A 115 -1.37 -9.45 -4.48
CA ASP A 115 -1.80 -9.79 -5.83
C ASP A 115 -2.69 -11.04 -5.86
N GLU A 116 -2.43 -12.02 -4.99
CA GLU A 116 -3.32 -13.16 -4.76
C GLU A 116 -4.66 -12.71 -4.20
N GLN A 117 -4.69 -11.86 -3.17
CA GLN A 117 -5.93 -11.30 -2.64
C GLN A 117 -6.71 -10.51 -3.70
N ARG A 118 -6.02 -9.75 -4.54
CA ARG A 118 -6.66 -9.06 -5.67
C ARG A 118 -7.25 -10.05 -6.67
N ARG A 119 -6.55 -11.13 -7.01
CA ARG A 119 -7.06 -12.17 -7.89
C ARG A 119 -8.28 -12.87 -7.29
N THR A 120 -8.26 -13.20 -6.00
CA THR A 120 -9.36 -13.89 -5.34
C THR A 120 -10.59 -13.02 -5.13
N ASN A 121 -10.46 -11.69 -5.14
CA ASN A 121 -11.56 -10.73 -5.03
C ASN A 121 -12.46 -10.66 -6.28
N PHE A 122 -12.07 -11.24 -7.40
CA PHE A 122 -12.90 -11.29 -8.61
C PHE A 122 -13.31 -12.73 -8.93
N MET A 123 -14.49 -12.90 -9.53
CA MET A 123 -14.96 -14.14 -10.15
C MET A 123 -15.11 -13.93 -11.65
N ASN A 124 -14.84 -14.99 -12.42
CA ASN A 124 -15.15 -15.01 -13.84
C ASN A 124 -16.58 -15.53 -14.02
N ILE A 125 -17.43 -14.74 -14.68
CA ILE A 125 -18.76 -15.14 -15.13
C ILE A 125 -18.67 -15.40 -16.63
N ASN A 126 -18.94 -16.64 -17.04
CA ASN A 126 -19.04 -17.03 -18.44
C ASN A 126 -20.48 -16.88 -18.90
N VAL A 127 -20.74 -15.89 -19.76
CA VAL A 127 -22.06 -15.64 -20.33
C VAL A 127 -22.09 -16.23 -21.74
N LEU A 128 -23.02 -17.15 -21.97
CA LEU A 128 -23.35 -17.67 -23.29
C LEU A 128 -24.51 -16.84 -23.84
N LEU A 129 -24.36 -16.31 -25.04
CA LEU A 129 -25.44 -15.58 -25.72
C LEU A 129 -26.30 -16.55 -26.52
N GLU A 130 -27.59 -16.22 -26.65
CA GLU A 130 -28.59 -17.04 -27.35
C GLU A 130 -28.19 -17.31 -28.81
N ASP A 131 -27.53 -16.35 -29.47
CA ASP A 131 -27.00 -16.49 -30.84
C ASP A 131 -26.00 -17.66 -31.00
N TYR A 132 -25.43 -18.17 -29.89
CA TYR A 132 -24.50 -19.30 -29.85
C TYR A 132 -25.13 -20.57 -29.26
N MET A 133 -26.40 -20.53 -28.86
CA MET A 133 -27.15 -21.73 -28.50
C MET A 133 -27.68 -22.34 -29.80
N GLU A 134 -26.88 -23.22 -30.42
CA GLU A 134 -27.39 -24.02 -31.53
C GLU A 134 -28.57 -24.87 -31.04
N ILE A 135 -29.68 -24.84 -31.80
CA ILE A 135 -30.84 -25.70 -31.57
C ILE A 135 -30.42 -27.15 -31.86
N TYR A 136 -29.72 -27.79 -30.93
CA TYR A 136 -29.37 -29.19 -31.03
C TYR A 136 -30.52 -30.04 -30.50
N GLN A 137 -31.03 -30.94 -31.34
CA GLN A 137 -31.97 -31.98 -30.96
C GLN A 137 -31.27 -33.07 -30.13
N LYS A 138 -30.86 -32.77 -28.89
CA LYS A 138 -30.52 -33.75 -27.84
C LYS A 138 -30.29 -33.04 -26.49
N SER A 139 -31.15 -33.34 -25.52
CA SER A 139 -31.08 -33.14 -24.05
C SER A 139 -30.57 -31.82 -23.44
N ASP A 140 -29.58 -31.14 -23.98
CA ASP A 140 -28.94 -29.95 -23.44
C ASP A 140 -28.96 -28.77 -24.44
N LEU A 141 -29.01 -27.55 -23.92
CA LEU A 141 -29.22 -26.31 -24.68
C LEU A 141 -28.01 -25.89 -25.55
N PHE A 142 -26.81 -26.40 -25.27
CA PHE A 142 -25.58 -26.08 -26.01
C PHE A 142 -24.48 -27.11 -25.73
N ASN A 143 -23.46 -27.20 -26.59
CA ASN A 143 -22.28 -28.04 -26.37
C ASN A 143 -21.20 -27.27 -25.57
N PRO A 144 -20.86 -27.68 -24.34
CA PRO A 144 -19.94 -26.93 -23.48
C PRO A 144 -18.50 -26.88 -24.00
N THR A 145 -18.09 -27.82 -24.86
CA THR A 145 -16.74 -27.91 -25.41
C THR A 145 -16.53 -26.99 -26.62
N THR A 146 -17.60 -26.66 -27.33
CA THR A 146 -17.55 -25.81 -28.54
C THR A 146 -18.23 -24.45 -28.36
N ALA A 147 -19.01 -24.27 -27.29
CA ALA A 147 -19.71 -23.02 -26.99
C ALA A 147 -18.73 -21.86 -26.76
N THR A 148 -19.06 -20.71 -27.35
CA THR A 148 -18.28 -19.47 -27.20
C THR A 148 -18.83 -18.64 -26.04
N TYR A 149 -18.07 -18.55 -24.94
CA TYR A 149 -18.45 -17.76 -23.77
C TYR A 149 -17.85 -16.36 -23.81
N ARG A 150 -18.64 -15.34 -23.46
CA ARG A 150 -18.11 -14.04 -23.04
C ARG A 150 -17.78 -14.08 -21.57
N MET A 151 -16.50 -13.92 -21.24
CA MET A 151 -16.04 -13.93 -19.86
C MET A 151 -15.99 -12.52 -19.27
N PHE A 152 -16.72 -12.32 -18.18
CA PHE A 152 -16.73 -11.08 -17.41
C PHE A 152 -16.05 -11.29 -16.07
N LYS A 153 -15.16 -10.36 -15.68
CA LYS A 153 -14.62 -10.32 -14.32
C LYS A 153 -15.53 -9.49 -13.44
N VAL A 154 -16.12 -10.12 -12.42
CA VAL A 154 -17.05 -9.48 -11.48
C VAL A 154 -16.48 -9.51 -10.07
N ARG A 155 -16.53 -8.40 -9.34
CA ARG A 155 -16.06 -8.31 -7.95
C ARG A 155 -16.96 -9.14 -7.03
N LYS A 156 -16.39 -9.98 -6.17
CA LYS A 156 -17.13 -10.72 -5.14
C LYS A 156 -17.74 -9.73 -4.14
N SER A 157 -19.02 -9.88 -3.78
CA SER A 157 -19.61 -9.12 -2.68
C SER A 157 -18.99 -9.60 -1.37
N GLN A 158 -18.46 -8.68 -0.57
CA GLN A 158 -18.10 -9.02 0.80
C GLN A 158 -19.40 -9.18 1.60
N GLN A 159 -19.69 -10.39 2.06
CA GLN A 159 -20.71 -10.59 3.09
C GLN A 159 -20.15 -10.00 4.39
N SER A 160 -20.89 -9.04 4.97
CA SER A 160 -20.63 -8.44 6.28
C SER A 160 -20.82 -9.43 7.41
#